data_AF-A0A963MT65-F1
#
_entry.id   AF-A0A963MT65-F1
#
_cell.length_a   1.000
_cell.length_b   1.000
_cell.length_c   1.000
_cell.angle_alpha   90.00
_cell.angle_beta   90.00
_cell.angle_gamma   90.00
#
_symmetry.space_group_name_H-M   'P 1'
#
loop_
_entity.id
_entity.type
_entity.pdbx_description
1 polymer ?
#
loop_
_entity_poly.entity_id
_entity_poly.type
_entity_poly.pdbx_seq_one_letter_code
_entity_poly.pdbx_strand_id
1 'polypeptide(L)'
;IFQQIEGLLKMILGDSRVQGYADELADNKEQRVNGIQRDMLGQLFQRYKDEILSNPDEEQQGPSDLHKPWICFSFKTTGDDDFYKRQCESYEMIREERNQLVHQFLPYWQPNSQVHLIVANDYLDEQREKILPVWEHLKSVYETFKQIRQMHVNLLTSNEFGRKFELMWLQISPLVNLFRDIASRNDGVDGWVCLAYAGRLVHKSAPDDVANMKTRYGYGSFKKLLMASEGFEIFDKPLLNGRFRTFYRLRDINPHHSKNDSGRSRRILVITDINSPKNSASTQQDS
;
A
#
# COMPACT_ATOMS: atom_id res chain seq x y z
N ILE A 1 18.18 26.23 4.33
CA ILE A 1 16.83 25.65 4.57
C ILE A 1 16.14 25.24 3.26
N PHE A 2 16.05 26.08 2.22
CA PHE A 2 15.42 25.69 0.95
C PHE A 2 15.93 24.37 0.34
N GLN A 3 17.25 24.17 0.30
CA GLN A 3 17.83 22.89 -0.17
C GLN A 3 17.44 21.70 0.71
N GLN A 4 17.24 21.91 2.01
CA GLN A 4 16.78 20.86 2.92
C GLN A 4 15.30 20.53 2.68
N ILE A 5 14.46 21.54 2.42
CA ILE A 5 13.07 21.35 1.99
C ILE A 5 13.03 20.53 0.69
N GLU A 6 13.84 20.92 -0.31
CA GLU A 6 13.95 20.18 -1.57
C GLU A 6 14.37 18.72 -1.32
N GLY A 7 15.39 18.51 -0.48
CA GLY A 7 15.84 17.17 -0.09
C GLY A 7 14.75 16.34 0.60
N LEU A 8 14.00 16.92 1.53
CA LEU A 8 12.89 16.26 2.22
C LEU A 8 11.79 15.86 1.23
N LEU A 9 11.38 16.75 0.33
CA LEU A 9 10.39 16.44 -0.70
C LEU A 9 10.86 15.31 -1.61
N LYS A 10 12.12 15.34 -2.06
CA LYS A 10 12.71 14.27 -2.88
C LYS A 10 12.70 12.92 -2.16
N MET A 11 13.03 12.90 -0.87
CA MET A 11 12.99 11.67 -0.07
C MET A 11 11.57 11.15 0.16
N ILE A 12 10.61 12.04 0.45
CA ILE A 12 9.21 11.66 0.63
C ILE A 12 8.65 11.13 -0.69
N LEU A 13 8.73 11.91 -1.76
CA LEU A 13 8.18 11.55 -3.07
C LEU A 13 8.88 10.33 -3.66
N GLY A 14 10.20 10.22 -3.54
CA GLY A 14 10.98 9.11 -4.09
C GLY A 14 10.48 7.75 -3.64
N ASP A 15 10.05 7.68 -2.39
CA ASP A 15 9.60 6.45 -1.75
C ASP A 15 8.08 6.36 -1.53
N SER A 16 7.33 7.45 -1.74
CA SER A 16 5.90 7.51 -1.41
C SER A 16 5.04 6.57 -2.23
N ARG A 17 5.53 6.14 -3.39
CA ARG A 17 4.79 5.24 -4.29
C ARG A 17 5.73 4.23 -4.93
N VAL A 18 5.36 2.96 -4.87
CA VAL A 18 5.97 1.91 -5.69
C VAL A 18 4.88 0.95 -6.13
N GLN A 19 4.89 0.61 -7.41
CA GLN A 19 3.95 -0.35 -7.97
C GLN A 19 4.63 -1.19 -9.05
N GLY A 20 4.19 -2.43 -9.22
CA GLY A 20 4.74 -3.32 -10.24
C GLY A 20 4.61 -4.79 -9.88
N TYR A 21 5.07 -5.64 -10.79
CA TYR A 21 5.27 -7.05 -10.48
C TYR A 21 6.43 -7.19 -9.49
N ALA A 22 6.37 -8.21 -8.62
CA ALA A 22 7.33 -8.39 -7.54
C ALA A 22 8.80 -8.41 -8.00
N ASP A 23 9.08 -8.91 -9.20
CA ASP A 23 10.39 -8.96 -9.84
C ASP A 23 10.88 -7.61 -10.40
N GLU A 24 9.98 -6.65 -10.61
CA GLU A 24 10.27 -5.33 -11.19
C GLU A 24 10.28 -4.20 -10.15
N LEU A 25 9.86 -4.47 -8.91
CA LEU A 25 9.67 -3.43 -7.89
C LEU A 25 10.95 -2.63 -7.59
N ALA A 26 12.11 -3.30 -7.58
CA ALA A 26 13.40 -2.66 -7.33
C ALA A 26 13.74 -1.64 -8.42
N ASP A 27 13.59 -2.05 -9.69
CA ASP A 27 13.88 -1.22 -10.85
C ASP A 27 12.90 -0.05 -10.95
N ASN A 28 11.60 -0.31 -10.75
CA ASN A 28 10.57 0.74 -10.75
C ASN A 28 10.82 1.78 -9.66
N LYS A 29 11.28 1.34 -8.49
CA LYS A 29 11.66 2.23 -7.39
C LYS A 29 12.87 3.09 -7.77
N GLU A 30 13.92 2.48 -8.31
CA GLU A 30 15.13 3.20 -8.70
C GLU A 30 14.83 4.24 -9.78
N GLN A 31 14.07 3.87 -10.81
CA GLN A 31 13.63 4.78 -11.87
C GLN A 31 12.86 5.98 -11.31
N ARG A 32 11.94 5.74 -10.36
CA ARG A 32 11.19 6.81 -9.70
C ARG A 32 12.10 7.77 -8.94
N VAL A 33 13.00 7.23 -8.11
CA VAL A 33 13.96 8.05 -7.34
C VAL A 33 14.82 8.89 -8.29
N ASN A 34 15.36 8.28 -9.34
CA ASN A 34 16.18 8.97 -10.34
C ASN A 34 15.40 10.08 -11.08
N GLY A 35 14.12 9.85 -11.38
CA GLY A 35 13.23 10.86 -11.96
C GLY A 35 13.05 12.07 -11.02
N ILE A 36 12.77 11.81 -9.75
CA ILE A 36 12.50 12.85 -8.74
C ILE A 36 13.75 13.64 -8.36
N GLN A 37 14.94 13.02 -8.39
CA GLN A 37 16.18 13.73 -8.10
C GLN A 37 16.45 14.91 -9.04
N ARG A 38 15.92 14.85 -10.26
CA ARG A 38 16.07 15.89 -11.29
C ARG A 38 15.06 17.03 -11.17
N ASP A 39 13.98 16.84 -10.42
CA ASP A 39 12.95 17.85 -10.28
C ASP A 39 13.41 19.01 -9.39
N MET A 40 13.02 20.23 -9.78
CA MET A 40 13.23 21.43 -8.98
C MET A 40 12.12 21.61 -7.95
N LEU A 41 12.37 22.42 -6.91
CA LEU A 41 11.44 22.70 -5.82
C LEU A 41 9.97 22.95 -6.24
N GLY A 42 9.73 23.76 -7.27
CA GLY A 42 8.36 24.02 -7.75
C GLY A 42 7.66 22.79 -8.35
N GLN A 43 8.40 21.95 -9.08
CA GLN A 43 7.87 20.68 -9.61
C GLN A 43 7.61 19.68 -8.47
N LEU A 44 8.48 19.66 -7.46
CA LEU A 44 8.32 18.81 -6.29
C LEU A 44 7.08 19.19 -5.47
N PHE A 45 6.79 20.48 -5.29
CA PHE A 45 5.56 20.91 -4.62
C PHE A 45 4.31 20.49 -5.38
N GLN A 46 4.32 20.65 -6.71
CA GLN A 46 3.20 20.21 -7.54
C GLN A 46 2.97 18.70 -7.40
N ARG A 47 4.03 17.88 -7.50
CA ARG A 47 3.94 16.43 -7.28
C ARG A 47 3.50 16.08 -5.86
N TYR A 48 3.99 16.79 -4.85
CA TYR A 48 3.58 16.56 -3.46
C TYR A 48 2.08 16.82 -3.28
N LYS A 49 1.56 17.89 -3.85
CA LYS A 49 0.13 18.18 -3.88
C LYS A 49 -0.65 17.07 -4.58
N ASP A 50 -0.21 16.67 -5.77
CA ASP A 50 -0.96 15.72 -6.60
C ASP A 50 -0.86 14.27 -6.11
N GLU A 51 0.23 13.89 -5.44
CA GLU A 51 0.48 12.50 -5.05
C GLU A 51 0.25 12.23 -3.56
N ILE A 52 0.57 13.19 -2.68
CA ILE A 52 0.51 13.01 -1.22
C ILE A 52 -0.74 13.66 -0.63
N LEU A 53 -1.10 14.86 -1.08
CA LEU A 53 -2.25 15.62 -0.58
C LEU A 53 -3.57 15.29 -1.32
N SER A 54 -3.54 14.40 -2.31
CA SER A 54 -4.73 14.03 -3.08
C SER A 54 -5.64 13.04 -2.35
N ASN A 55 -6.92 13.07 -2.70
CA ASN A 55 -7.94 12.21 -2.08
C ASN A 55 -7.57 10.71 -2.18
N PRO A 56 -7.81 9.91 -1.13
CA PRO A 56 -7.48 8.49 -1.12
C PRO A 56 -8.36 7.68 -2.10
N ASP A 57 -9.56 8.18 -2.43
CA ASP A 57 -10.61 7.46 -3.18
C ASP A 57 -10.30 7.21 -4.67
N GLU A 58 -9.26 7.81 -5.24
CA GLU A 58 -8.79 7.41 -6.56
C GLU A 58 -8.03 6.07 -6.45
N GLU A 59 -8.79 4.97 -6.49
CA GLU A 59 -8.26 3.61 -6.52
C GLU A 59 -7.28 3.45 -7.69
N GLN A 60 -6.02 3.15 -7.36
CA GLN A 60 -5.02 2.83 -8.39
C GLN A 60 -5.40 1.52 -9.08
N GLN A 61 -5.66 1.61 -10.39
CA GLN A 61 -5.99 0.45 -11.19
C GLN A 61 -4.74 -0.37 -11.50
N GLY A 62 -4.59 -1.51 -10.82
CA GLY A 62 -3.61 -2.55 -11.19
C GLY A 62 -4.02 -3.32 -12.46
N PRO A 63 -3.16 -4.21 -12.96
CA PRO A 63 -3.47 -5.06 -14.12
C PRO A 63 -4.76 -5.87 -13.91
N SER A 64 -5.54 -6.04 -14.98
CA SER A 64 -6.76 -6.86 -14.96
C SER A 64 -6.45 -8.36 -14.91
N ASP A 65 -5.32 -8.77 -15.48
CA ASP A 65 -4.84 -10.16 -15.52
C ASP A 65 -3.57 -10.31 -14.68
N LEU A 66 -3.64 -11.17 -13.66
CA LEU A 66 -2.57 -11.40 -12.70
C LEU A 66 -2.03 -12.81 -12.87
N HIS A 67 -0.95 -12.95 -13.64
CA HIS A 67 -0.17 -14.19 -13.71
C HIS A 67 0.95 -14.23 -12.67
N LYS A 68 1.28 -13.09 -12.06
CA LYS A 68 2.31 -12.90 -11.03
C LYS A 68 1.79 -11.95 -9.94
N PRO A 69 2.35 -11.99 -8.72
CA PRO A 69 2.05 -11.01 -7.69
C PRO A 69 2.35 -9.60 -8.18
N TRP A 70 1.32 -8.75 -8.18
CA TRP A 70 1.45 -7.32 -8.40
C TRP A 70 1.26 -6.61 -7.07
N ILE A 71 2.20 -5.74 -6.72
CA ILE A 71 2.25 -5.05 -5.44
C ILE A 71 2.14 -3.56 -5.72
N CYS A 72 1.35 -2.87 -4.90
CA CYS A 72 1.25 -1.43 -4.90
C CYS A 72 1.32 -0.92 -3.47
N PHE A 73 2.16 0.09 -3.27
CA PHE A 73 2.26 0.87 -2.06
C PHE A 73 2.12 2.34 -2.43
N SER A 74 1.29 3.05 -1.69
CA SER A 74 1.14 4.50 -1.81
C SER A 74 0.97 5.13 -0.44
N PHE A 75 1.72 6.20 -0.18
CA PHE A 75 1.59 7.04 1.00
C PHE A 75 0.84 8.31 0.61
N LYS A 76 -0.26 8.57 1.32
CA LYS A 76 -1.09 9.77 1.19
C LYS A 76 -1.39 10.31 2.58
N THR A 77 -1.66 11.61 2.66
CA THR A 77 -2.10 12.27 3.88
C THR A 77 -3.50 12.81 3.68
N THR A 78 -4.38 12.60 4.65
CA THR A 78 -5.74 13.12 4.62
C THR A 78 -5.88 14.33 5.55
N GLY A 79 -6.65 15.31 5.11
CA GLY A 79 -6.96 16.53 5.84
C GLY A 79 -8.27 17.13 5.38
N ASP A 80 -8.72 18.20 6.06
CA ASP A 80 -9.83 19.02 5.60
C ASP A 80 -9.38 20.05 4.55
N ASP A 81 -10.33 20.73 3.91
CA ASP A 81 -10.06 21.72 2.86
C ASP A 81 -9.15 22.86 3.37
N ASP A 82 -9.33 23.26 4.64
CA ASP A 82 -8.53 24.29 5.29
C ASP A 82 -7.07 23.85 5.45
N PHE A 83 -6.84 22.59 5.84
CA PHE A 83 -5.50 22.01 5.91
C PHE A 83 -4.81 22.06 4.54
N TYR A 84 -5.47 21.58 3.48
CA TYR A 84 -4.88 21.56 2.14
C TYR A 84 -4.59 22.95 1.60
N LYS A 85 -5.51 23.89 1.85
CA LYS A 85 -5.34 25.30 1.47
C LYS A 85 -4.10 25.90 2.14
N ARG A 86 -3.94 25.72 3.46
CA ARG A 86 -2.78 26.23 4.21
C ARG A 86 -1.46 25.63 3.72
N GLN A 87 -1.44 24.35 3.36
CA GLN A 87 -0.24 23.72 2.79
C GLN A 87 0.11 24.35 1.44
N CYS A 88 -0.86 24.54 0.55
CA CYS A 88 -0.64 25.18 -0.75
C CYS A 88 -0.11 26.62 -0.60
N GLU A 89 -0.72 27.42 0.28
CA GLU A 89 -0.27 28.79 0.58
C GLU A 89 1.16 28.82 1.12
N SER A 90 1.50 27.88 2.01
CA SER A 90 2.85 27.77 2.58
C SER A 90 3.91 27.43 1.51
N TYR A 91 3.57 26.58 0.54
CA TYR A 91 4.50 26.20 -0.53
C TYR A 91 4.72 27.31 -1.56
N GLU A 92 3.68 28.08 -1.91
CA GLU A 92 3.85 29.27 -2.74
C GLU A 92 4.68 30.33 -2.01
N MET A 93 4.46 30.54 -0.70
CA MET A 93 5.30 31.44 0.11
C MET A 93 6.78 31.04 0.07
N ILE A 94 7.11 29.76 0.21
CA ILE A 94 8.51 29.28 0.09
C ILE A 94 9.08 29.55 -1.30
N ARG A 95 8.28 29.35 -2.34
CA ARG A 95 8.71 29.59 -3.72
C ARG A 95 9.02 31.07 -3.95
N GLU A 96 8.17 31.96 -3.44
CA GLU A 96 8.36 33.41 -3.50
C GLU A 96 9.61 33.85 -2.73
N GLU A 97 9.75 33.42 -1.47
CA GLU A 97 10.91 33.75 -0.63
C GLU A 97 12.22 33.26 -1.27
N ARG A 98 12.23 32.06 -1.88
CA ARG A 98 13.40 31.58 -2.63
C ARG A 98 13.72 32.49 -3.81
N ASN A 99 12.71 32.88 -4.56
CA ASN A 99 12.90 33.73 -5.74
C ASN A 99 13.39 35.12 -5.35
N GLN A 100 12.86 35.71 -4.27
CA GLN A 100 13.35 36.97 -3.72
C GLN A 100 14.80 36.86 -3.27
N LEU A 101 15.17 35.79 -2.55
CA LEU A 101 16.55 35.56 -2.14
C LEU A 101 17.52 35.46 -3.34
N VAL A 102 17.12 34.74 -4.40
CA VAL A 102 17.99 34.52 -5.56
C VAL A 102 18.06 35.75 -6.46
N HIS A 103 16.94 36.42 -6.70
CA HIS A 103 16.85 37.47 -7.72
C HIS A 103 16.93 38.89 -7.18
N GLN A 104 16.50 39.12 -5.93
CA GLN A 104 16.43 40.46 -5.36
C GLN A 104 17.50 40.68 -4.31
N PHE A 105 17.75 39.72 -3.41
CA PHE A 105 18.70 39.90 -2.29
C PHE A 105 20.17 40.01 -2.74
N LEU A 106 20.63 39.13 -3.64
CA LEU A 106 22.03 39.10 -4.06
C LEU A 106 22.56 40.44 -4.63
N PRO A 107 21.81 41.17 -5.47
CA PRO A 107 22.19 42.52 -5.90
C PRO A 107 22.37 43.55 -4.77
N TYR A 108 21.68 43.40 -3.63
CA TYR A 108 21.77 44.32 -2.49
C TYR A 108 22.82 43.90 -1.45
N TRP A 109 23.41 42.71 -1.59
CA TRP A 109 24.44 42.24 -0.68
C TRP A 109 25.77 42.97 -0.93
N GLN A 110 26.15 43.83 0.01
CA GLN A 110 27.39 44.62 -0.05
C GLN A 110 28.38 44.20 1.05
N PRO A 111 29.34 43.31 0.75
CA PRO A 111 30.23 42.74 1.77
C PRO A 111 31.19 43.76 2.42
N ASN A 112 31.41 44.90 1.77
CA ASN A 112 32.32 45.94 2.25
C ASN A 112 31.65 46.99 3.15
N SER A 113 30.36 46.85 3.45
CA SER A 113 29.61 47.80 4.26
C SER A 113 28.98 47.11 5.47
N GLN A 114 29.45 47.45 6.67
CA GLN A 114 28.91 46.93 7.92
C GLN A 114 27.40 47.19 8.10
N VAL A 115 26.92 48.37 7.70
CA VAL A 115 25.48 48.71 7.80
C VAL A 115 24.63 47.81 6.90
N HIS A 116 24.97 47.70 5.62
CA HIS A 116 24.31 46.79 4.68
C HIS A 116 24.41 45.31 5.10
N LEU A 117 25.48 44.88 5.76
CA LEU A 117 25.59 43.53 6.31
C LEU A 117 24.60 43.26 7.44
N ILE A 118 24.36 44.24 8.32
CA ILE A 118 23.34 44.12 9.38
C ILE A 118 21.95 43.99 8.75
N VAL A 119 21.60 44.88 7.82
CA VAL A 119 20.30 44.82 7.12
C VAL A 119 20.11 43.50 6.36
N ALA A 120 21.17 43.01 5.72
CA ALA A 120 21.13 41.74 5.02
C ALA A 120 20.94 40.56 5.99
N ASN A 121 21.58 40.60 7.16
CA ASN A 121 21.40 39.56 8.17
C ASN A 121 19.97 39.56 8.74
N ASP A 122 19.44 40.73 9.09
CA ASP A 122 18.07 40.87 9.61
C ASP A 122 17.03 40.35 8.59
N TYR A 123 17.22 40.65 7.30
CA TYR A 123 16.40 40.10 6.22
C TYR A 123 16.45 38.56 6.16
N LEU A 124 17.65 37.97 6.28
CA LEU A 124 17.81 36.52 6.25
C LEU A 124 17.21 35.84 7.48
N ASP A 125 17.28 36.47 8.66
CA ASP A 125 16.66 36.00 9.88
C ASP A 125 15.14 36.03 9.77
N GLU A 126 14.55 37.14 9.29
CA GLU A 126 13.10 37.23 9.01
C GLU A 126 12.63 36.18 8.00
N GLN A 127 13.39 36.00 6.91
CA GLN A 127 13.09 34.98 5.92
C GLN A 127 13.16 33.57 6.52
N ARG A 128 14.17 33.30 7.36
CA ARG A 128 14.30 32.02 8.06
C ARG A 128 13.09 31.73 8.93
N GLU A 129 12.63 32.71 9.73
CA GLU A 129 11.48 32.54 10.62
C GLU A 129 10.19 32.20 9.86
N LYS A 130 9.99 32.75 8.66
CA LYS A 130 8.84 32.41 7.81
C LYS A 130 8.90 30.97 7.28
N ILE A 131 10.08 30.50 6.90
CA ILE A 131 10.26 29.19 6.23
C ILE A 131 10.33 28.04 7.24
N LEU A 132 10.83 28.31 8.44
CA LEU A 132 11.12 27.29 9.45
C LEU A 132 9.90 26.39 9.76
N PRO A 133 8.67 26.90 9.96
CA PRO A 133 7.51 26.06 10.24
C PRO A 133 7.23 25.02 9.14
N VAL A 134 7.46 25.37 7.87
CA VAL A 134 7.22 24.44 6.77
C VAL A 134 8.30 23.36 6.70
N TRP A 135 9.55 23.74 6.96
CA TRP A 135 10.63 22.76 7.07
C TRP A 135 10.38 21.77 8.22
N GLU A 136 9.94 22.26 9.38
CA GLU A 136 9.59 21.42 10.54
C GLU A 136 8.43 20.48 10.22
N HIS A 137 7.39 20.99 9.55
CA HIS A 137 6.27 20.17 9.11
C HIS A 137 6.73 19.05 8.16
N LEU A 138 7.47 19.37 7.09
CA LEU A 138 7.97 18.37 6.14
C LEU A 138 8.92 17.35 6.80
N LYS A 139 9.73 17.79 7.76
CA LYS A 139 10.57 16.90 8.55
C LYS A 139 9.73 15.93 9.38
N SER A 140 8.67 16.42 10.02
CA SER A 140 7.74 15.58 10.78
C SER A 140 7.03 14.55 9.89
N VAL A 141 6.58 14.96 8.70
CA VAL A 141 6.00 14.06 7.69
C VAL A 141 7.01 12.99 7.28
N TYR A 142 8.25 13.38 6.98
CA TYR A 142 9.30 12.43 6.61
C TYR A 142 9.62 11.41 7.71
N GLU A 143 9.74 11.84 8.97
CA GLU A 143 10.00 10.92 10.08
C GLU A 143 8.84 9.96 10.31
N THR A 144 7.60 10.45 10.21
CA THR A 144 6.39 9.63 10.28
C THR A 144 6.39 8.58 9.16
N PHE A 145 6.68 9.01 7.94
CA PHE A 145 6.75 8.14 6.78
C PHE A 145 7.84 7.07 6.91
N LYS A 146 9.01 7.44 7.43
CA LYS A 146 10.11 6.51 7.72
C LYS A 146 9.71 5.45 8.74
N GLN A 147 9.00 5.83 9.80
CA GLN A 147 8.51 4.90 10.83
C GLN A 147 7.49 3.91 10.25
N ILE A 148 6.51 4.38 9.48
CA ILE A 148 5.50 3.54 8.82
C ILE A 148 6.17 2.54 7.88
N ARG A 149 7.13 3.01 7.08
CA ARG A 149 7.89 2.15 6.18
C ARG A 149 8.61 1.04 6.94
N GLN A 150 9.27 1.38 8.06
CA GLN A 150 9.95 0.38 8.87
C GLN A 150 8.97 -0.65 9.44
N MET A 151 7.81 -0.20 9.91
CA MET A 151 6.74 -1.08 10.39
C MET A 151 6.25 -2.02 9.28
N HIS A 152 6.04 -1.51 8.06
CA HIS A 152 5.62 -2.32 6.90
C HIS A 152 6.68 -3.33 6.50
N VAL A 153 7.96 -2.93 6.43
CA VAL A 153 9.06 -3.86 6.14
C VAL A 153 9.12 -4.97 7.19
N ASN A 154 9.01 -4.63 8.48
CA ASN A 154 9.00 -5.62 9.56
C ASN A 154 7.81 -6.58 9.43
N LEU A 155 6.62 -6.08 9.08
CA LEU A 155 5.45 -6.92 8.85
C LEU A 155 5.66 -7.85 7.66
N LEU A 156 6.09 -7.32 6.51
CA LEU A 156 6.28 -8.09 5.26
C LEU A 156 7.38 -9.14 5.37
N THR A 157 8.42 -8.87 6.16
CA THR A 157 9.53 -9.81 6.42
C THR A 157 9.24 -10.77 7.58
N SER A 158 8.11 -10.61 8.28
CA SER A 158 7.73 -11.51 9.35
C SER A 158 7.32 -12.87 8.80
N ASN A 159 7.75 -13.94 9.48
CA ASN A 159 7.35 -15.31 9.14
C ASN A 159 5.83 -15.51 9.22
N GLU A 160 5.15 -14.76 10.11
CA GLU A 160 3.69 -14.81 10.24
C GLU A 160 3.00 -14.28 8.99
N PHE A 161 3.44 -13.14 8.47
CA PHE A 161 2.88 -12.58 7.24
C PHE A 161 3.14 -13.50 6.05
N GLY A 162 4.36 -14.03 5.90
CA GLY A 162 4.67 -14.99 4.82
C GLY A 162 3.70 -16.17 4.80
N ARG A 163 3.45 -16.79 5.97
CA ARG A 163 2.49 -17.89 6.10
C ARG A 163 1.06 -17.48 5.78
N LYS A 164 0.60 -16.33 6.30
CA LYS A 164 -0.75 -15.80 6.02
C LYS A 164 -0.94 -15.45 4.54
N PHE A 165 0.11 -14.92 3.90
CA PHE A 165 0.11 -14.57 2.49
C PHE A 165 0.06 -15.82 1.61
N GLU A 166 0.88 -16.84 1.89
CA GLU A 166 0.82 -18.13 1.20
C GLU A 166 -0.57 -18.78 1.34
N LEU A 167 -1.14 -18.76 2.55
CA LEU A 167 -2.49 -19.28 2.80
C LEU A 167 -3.54 -18.50 2.00
N MET A 168 -3.49 -17.16 2.03
CA MET A 168 -4.39 -16.31 1.24
C MET A 168 -4.27 -16.63 -0.25
N TRP A 169 -3.04 -16.75 -0.77
CA TRP A 169 -2.78 -17.09 -2.17
C TRP A 169 -3.39 -18.44 -2.56
N LEU A 170 -3.23 -19.46 -1.71
CA LEU A 170 -3.84 -20.76 -1.92
C LEU A 170 -5.38 -20.68 -1.89
N GLN A 171 -5.95 -19.94 -0.94
CA GLN A 171 -7.40 -19.79 -0.78
C GLN A 171 -8.07 -19.06 -1.94
N ILE A 172 -7.34 -18.21 -2.66
CA ILE A 172 -7.85 -17.49 -3.83
C ILE A 172 -7.56 -18.22 -5.15
N SER A 173 -6.81 -19.31 -5.11
CA SER A 173 -6.43 -20.04 -6.32
C SER A 173 -7.65 -20.57 -7.09
N PRO A 174 -7.60 -20.60 -8.43
CA PRO A 174 -8.66 -21.14 -9.28
C PRO A 174 -9.13 -22.55 -8.85
N LEU A 175 -8.19 -23.45 -8.56
CA LEU A 175 -8.53 -24.82 -8.14
C LEU A 175 -9.29 -24.85 -6.81
N VAL A 176 -8.82 -24.11 -5.80
CA VAL A 176 -9.49 -24.05 -4.49
C VAL A 176 -10.88 -23.41 -4.61
N ASN A 177 -11.03 -22.38 -5.45
CA ASN A 177 -12.34 -21.78 -5.73
C ASN A 177 -13.28 -22.79 -6.42
N LEU A 178 -12.81 -23.58 -7.40
CA LEU A 178 -13.64 -24.62 -8.02
C LEU A 178 -14.10 -25.67 -7.01
N PHE A 179 -13.23 -26.12 -6.11
CA PHE A 179 -13.64 -27.05 -5.04
C PHE A 179 -14.64 -26.43 -4.08
N ARG A 180 -14.50 -25.14 -3.76
CA ARG A 180 -15.46 -24.36 -2.97
C ARG A 180 -16.81 -24.28 -3.68
N ASP A 181 -16.82 -23.98 -4.97
CA ASP A 181 -18.04 -23.90 -5.78
C ASP A 181 -18.75 -25.25 -5.92
N ILE A 182 -18.00 -26.35 -6.02
CA ILE A 182 -18.59 -27.70 -6.04
C ILE A 182 -19.19 -28.04 -4.67
N ALA A 183 -18.51 -27.67 -3.57
CA ALA A 183 -19.01 -27.93 -2.23
C ALA A 183 -20.25 -27.10 -1.89
N SER A 184 -20.27 -25.81 -2.26
CA SER A 184 -21.41 -24.92 -2.02
C SER A 184 -22.68 -25.31 -2.79
N ARG A 185 -22.53 -26.04 -3.91
CA ARG A 185 -23.66 -26.60 -4.66
C ARG A 185 -24.20 -27.90 -4.06
N ASN A 186 -23.53 -28.49 -3.06
CA ASN A 186 -23.87 -29.78 -2.48
C ASN A 186 -24.33 -29.66 -1.02
N ASP A 187 -25.21 -28.69 -0.75
CA ASP A 187 -25.83 -28.39 0.55
C ASP A 187 -26.86 -29.46 1.03
N GLY A 188 -26.80 -30.68 0.49
CA GLY A 188 -27.64 -31.80 0.91
C GLY A 188 -27.20 -32.41 2.25
N VAL A 189 -28.10 -33.18 2.88
CA VAL A 189 -28.20 -33.72 4.27
C VAL A 189 -26.95 -33.78 5.18
N ASP A 190 -25.72 -33.95 4.68
CA ASP A 190 -24.49 -33.94 5.50
C ASP A 190 -23.35 -33.01 5.00
N GLY A 191 -23.52 -32.33 3.86
CA GLY A 191 -22.57 -31.36 3.27
C GLY A 191 -21.29 -31.96 2.65
N TRP A 192 -21.10 -33.29 2.72
CA TRP A 192 -19.89 -33.96 2.25
C TRP A 192 -19.89 -34.26 0.74
N VAL A 193 -18.82 -33.88 0.06
CA VAL A 193 -18.57 -34.13 -1.35
C VAL A 193 -17.48 -35.18 -1.53
N CYS A 194 -17.70 -36.19 -2.38
CA CYS A 194 -16.67 -37.17 -2.73
C CYS A 194 -15.54 -36.50 -3.52
N LEU A 195 -14.30 -36.56 -3.02
CA LEU A 195 -13.14 -35.90 -3.63
C LEU A 195 -12.85 -36.45 -5.04
N ALA A 196 -13.04 -37.75 -5.26
CA ALA A 196 -12.85 -38.37 -6.57
C ALA A 196 -13.88 -37.87 -7.62
N TYR A 197 -15.11 -37.56 -7.18
CA TYR A 197 -16.12 -36.98 -8.05
C TYR A 197 -15.77 -35.53 -8.40
N ALA A 198 -15.49 -34.70 -7.38
CA ALA A 198 -15.09 -33.31 -7.57
C ALA A 198 -13.82 -33.19 -8.41
N GLY A 199 -12.83 -34.06 -8.18
CA GLY A 199 -11.59 -34.08 -8.96
C GLY A 199 -11.83 -34.30 -10.46
N ARG A 200 -12.81 -35.11 -10.87
CA ARG A 200 -13.18 -35.26 -12.29
C ARG A 200 -13.79 -33.98 -12.87
N LEU A 201 -14.62 -33.29 -12.11
CA LEU A 201 -15.20 -32.01 -12.53
C LEU A 201 -14.10 -30.95 -12.68
N VAL A 202 -13.22 -30.83 -11.71
CA VAL A 202 -12.08 -29.90 -11.73
C VAL A 202 -11.13 -30.20 -12.90
N HIS A 203 -10.82 -31.46 -13.17
CA HIS A 203 -10.03 -31.86 -14.35
C HIS A 203 -10.65 -31.42 -15.68
N LYS A 204 -11.98 -31.40 -15.78
CA LYS A 204 -12.70 -30.96 -16.98
C LYS A 204 -12.72 -29.43 -17.08
N SER A 205 -12.86 -28.73 -15.96
CA SER A 205 -13.00 -27.28 -15.92
C SER A 205 -11.68 -26.52 -15.99
N ALA A 206 -10.58 -27.08 -15.46
CA ALA A 206 -9.29 -26.41 -15.41
C ALA A 206 -8.12 -27.40 -15.63
N PRO A 207 -8.03 -28.04 -16.81
CA PRO A 207 -7.03 -29.08 -17.09
C PRO A 207 -5.59 -28.59 -16.91
N ASP A 208 -5.29 -27.36 -17.32
CA ASP A 208 -3.95 -26.77 -17.24
C ASP A 208 -3.49 -26.49 -15.81
N ASP A 209 -4.39 -25.97 -14.96
CA ASP A 209 -4.11 -25.78 -13.53
C ASP A 209 -3.84 -27.10 -12.82
N VAL A 210 -4.58 -28.15 -13.18
CA VAL A 210 -4.37 -29.47 -12.59
C VAL A 210 -3.05 -30.08 -13.05
N ALA A 211 -2.72 -29.99 -14.34
CA ALA A 211 -1.46 -30.49 -14.88
C ALA A 211 -0.24 -29.81 -14.22
N ASN A 212 -0.38 -28.53 -13.86
CA ASN A 212 0.68 -27.72 -13.25
C ASN A 212 0.50 -27.51 -11.73
N MET A 213 -0.31 -28.32 -11.05
CA MET A 213 -0.67 -28.08 -9.65
C MET A 213 0.56 -28.12 -8.70
N LYS A 214 1.51 -29.03 -8.97
CA LYS A 214 2.73 -29.16 -8.16
C LYS A 214 3.65 -27.95 -8.32
N THR A 215 3.78 -27.42 -9.53
CA THR A 215 4.65 -26.28 -9.82
C THR A 215 4.02 -24.95 -9.43
N ARG A 216 2.70 -24.79 -9.60
CA ARG A 216 1.95 -23.56 -9.27
C ARG A 216 1.62 -23.41 -7.78
N TYR A 217 1.28 -24.51 -7.12
CA TYR A 217 0.76 -24.47 -5.74
C TYR A 217 1.60 -25.28 -4.75
N GLY A 218 2.61 -26.03 -5.20
CA GLY A 218 3.46 -26.87 -4.34
C GLY A 218 2.85 -28.23 -3.97
N TYR A 219 1.63 -28.55 -4.43
CA TYR A 219 0.91 -29.76 -4.02
C TYR A 219 0.70 -30.74 -5.19
N GLY A 220 1.02 -32.02 -4.96
CA GLY A 220 0.85 -33.09 -5.96
C GLY A 220 -0.48 -33.83 -5.89
N SER A 221 -1.40 -33.45 -4.99
CA SER A 221 -2.71 -34.11 -4.86
C SER A 221 -3.76 -33.12 -4.36
N PHE A 222 -5.00 -33.25 -4.85
CA PHE A 222 -6.12 -32.41 -4.40
C PHE A 222 -6.36 -32.49 -2.89
N LYS A 223 -6.21 -33.67 -2.28
CA LYS A 223 -6.36 -33.81 -0.82
C LYS A 223 -5.40 -32.90 -0.06
N LYS A 224 -4.09 -32.95 -0.38
CA LYS A 224 -3.08 -32.08 0.24
C LYS A 224 -3.34 -30.60 -0.03
N LEU A 225 -3.73 -30.24 -1.25
CA LEU A 225 -4.08 -28.86 -1.61
C LEU A 225 -5.23 -28.33 -0.74
N LEU A 226 -6.32 -29.11 -0.61
CA LEU A 226 -7.47 -28.71 0.18
C LEU A 226 -7.15 -28.63 1.67
N MET A 227 -6.37 -29.59 2.21
CA MET A 227 -5.88 -29.50 3.60
C MET A 227 -5.06 -28.23 3.84
N ALA A 228 -4.14 -27.91 2.93
CA ALA A 228 -3.27 -26.74 3.04
C ALA A 228 -4.00 -25.40 2.89
N SER A 229 -5.14 -25.37 2.20
CA SER A 229 -5.97 -24.18 2.06
C SER A 229 -6.78 -23.81 3.31
N GLU A 230 -6.82 -24.70 4.32
CA GLU A 230 -7.51 -24.57 5.61
C GLU A 230 -9.03 -24.30 5.56
N GLY A 231 -9.62 -24.08 4.38
CA GLY A 231 -11.05 -23.80 4.20
C GLY A 231 -11.95 -25.03 4.13
N PHE A 232 -11.38 -26.23 4.26
CA PHE A 232 -12.13 -27.49 4.14
C PHE A 232 -11.93 -28.40 5.33
N GLU A 233 -12.98 -29.17 5.62
CA GLU A 233 -12.89 -30.37 6.42
C GLU A 233 -12.73 -31.57 5.48
N ILE A 234 -11.91 -32.54 5.89
CA ILE A 234 -11.60 -33.74 5.08
C ILE A 234 -11.82 -34.98 5.93
N PHE A 235 -12.49 -35.96 5.34
CA PHE A 235 -12.83 -37.21 5.98
C PHE A 235 -12.52 -38.40 5.06
N ASP A 236 -11.78 -39.40 5.57
CA ASP A 236 -11.55 -40.65 4.85
C ASP A 236 -12.48 -41.75 5.37
N LYS A 237 -13.40 -42.20 4.53
CA LYS A 237 -14.27 -43.34 4.84
C LYS A 237 -13.57 -44.64 4.44
N PRO A 238 -13.35 -45.60 5.37
CA PRO A 238 -12.82 -46.91 5.01
C PRO A 238 -13.82 -47.68 4.15
N LEU A 239 -13.30 -48.44 3.19
CA LEU A 239 -14.04 -49.34 2.31
C LEU A 239 -13.77 -50.79 2.73
N LEU A 240 -14.71 -51.70 2.42
CA LEU A 240 -14.64 -53.13 2.75
C LEU A 240 -13.38 -53.85 2.21
N ASN A 241 -12.70 -53.26 1.23
CA ASN A 241 -11.49 -53.80 0.59
C ASN A 241 -10.17 -53.19 1.13
N GLY A 242 -10.21 -52.55 2.30
CA GLY A 242 -9.02 -51.93 2.92
C GLY A 242 -8.56 -50.63 2.25
N ARG A 243 -9.30 -50.12 1.25
CA ARG A 243 -9.06 -48.80 0.64
C ARG A 243 -9.85 -47.72 1.38
N PHE A 244 -9.53 -46.47 1.09
CA PHE A 244 -10.25 -45.31 1.64
C PHE A 244 -10.92 -44.51 0.52
N ARG A 245 -12.08 -43.92 0.82
CA ARG A 245 -12.71 -42.90 -0.02
C ARG A 245 -12.70 -41.56 0.73
N THR A 246 -12.03 -40.58 0.15
CA THR A 246 -11.94 -39.24 0.72
C THR A 246 -13.15 -38.39 0.35
N PHE A 247 -13.70 -37.73 1.35
CA PHE A 247 -14.75 -36.73 1.26
C PHE A 247 -14.24 -35.40 1.80
N TYR A 248 -14.81 -34.31 1.32
CA TYR A 248 -14.51 -32.97 1.81
C TYR A 248 -15.77 -32.12 1.88
N ARG A 249 -15.79 -31.12 2.75
CA ARG A 249 -16.83 -30.08 2.81
C ARG A 249 -16.23 -28.74 3.21
N LEU A 250 -16.97 -27.66 3.03
CA LEU A 250 -16.55 -26.37 3.56
C LEU A 250 -16.52 -26.45 5.08
N ARG A 251 -15.46 -25.87 5.67
CA ARG A 251 -15.38 -25.71 7.11
C ARG A 251 -16.38 -24.64 7.53
N ASP A 252 -17.19 -24.91 8.55
CA ASP A 252 -18.08 -23.89 9.12
C ASP A 252 -17.25 -22.80 9.79
N ILE A 253 -17.22 -21.62 9.17
CA ILE A 253 -16.74 -20.39 9.78
C ILE A 253 -18.01 -19.65 10.21
N ASN A 254 -18.28 -19.57 11.53
CA ASN A 254 -19.49 -18.96 12.10
C ASN A 254 -19.80 -17.53 11.52
N PRO A 255 -21.05 -17.05 11.59
CA PRO A 255 -21.80 -16.47 10.47
C PRO A 255 -22.01 -14.96 10.66
N HIS A 256 -20.92 -14.20 10.73
CA HIS A 256 -20.97 -12.73 10.73
C HIS A 256 -19.99 -12.13 9.72
N HIS A 257 -20.07 -12.53 8.46
CA HIS A 257 -19.83 -11.58 7.37
C HIS A 257 -20.52 -12.02 6.07
N SER A 258 -21.61 -11.32 5.80
CA SER A 258 -22.05 -10.80 4.51
C SER A 258 -21.76 -11.61 3.24
N LYS A 259 -22.86 -11.96 2.59
CA LYS A 259 -23.00 -12.11 1.13
C LYS A 259 -22.20 -11.06 0.33
N ASN A 260 -21.87 -11.46 -0.89
CA ASN A 260 -21.31 -10.70 -2.03
C ASN A 260 -19.79 -10.47 -1.99
N ASP A 261 -19.05 -11.21 -2.83
CA ASP A 261 -18.64 -10.62 -4.11
C ASP A 261 -18.17 -11.72 -5.09
N SER A 262 -18.89 -11.85 -6.19
CA SER A 262 -18.53 -12.69 -7.33
C SER A 262 -17.41 -12.02 -8.11
N GLY A 263 -16.28 -12.71 -8.28
CA GLY A 263 -15.33 -12.43 -9.34
C GLY A 263 -14.79 -10.99 -9.41
N ARG A 264 -14.05 -10.55 -8.38
CA ARG A 264 -13.12 -9.43 -8.51
C ARG A 264 -11.71 -9.91 -8.24
N SER A 265 -10.81 -9.57 -9.16
CA SER A 265 -9.36 -9.71 -9.01
C SER A 265 -8.97 -9.17 -7.64
N ARG A 266 -8.54 -10.06 -6.74
CA ARG A 266 -8.21 -9.69 -5.36
C ARG A 266 -6.86 -8.98 -5.37
N ARG A 267 -6.92 -7.65 -5.38
CA ARG A 267 -5.75 -6.78 -5.19
C ARG A 267 -5.48 -6.65 -3.70
N ILE A 268 -4.23 -6.85 -3.28
CA ILE A 268 -3.79 -6.49 -1.93
C ILE A 268 -3.42 -5.01 -2.01
N LEU A 269 -4.36 -4.17 -1.58
CA LEU A 269 -4.14 -2.74 -1.43
C LEU A 269 -3.86 -2.46 0.05
N VAL A 270 -2.62 -2.08 0.38
CA VAL A 270 -2.29 -1.61 1.71
C VAL A 270 -2.43 -0.08 1.69
N ILE A 271 -3.63 0.40 2.00
CA ILE A 271 -3.86 1.83 2.29
C ILE A 271 -3.63 2.02 3.79
N THR A 272 -2.74 2.93 4.15
CA THR A 272 -2.59 3.40 5.53
C THR A 272 -3.17 4.81 5.60
N ASP A 273 -4.40 4.92 6.08
CA ASP A 273 -5.02 6.21 6.38
C ASP A 273 -4.57 6.68 7.76
N ILE A 274 -4.03 7.91 7.83
CA ILE A 274 -3.64 8.54 9.09
C ILE A 274 -4.44 9.83 9.23
N ASN A 275 -5.40 9.81 10.16
CA ASN A 275 -6.08 11.01 10.61
C ASN A 275 -5.08 11.91 11.35
N SER A 276 -4.95 13.16 10.89
CA SER A 276 -4.28 14.19 11.68
C SER A 276 -5.01 14.38 13.03
N PRO A 277 -4.29 14.49 14.16
CA PRO A 277 -4.92 14.80 15.43
C PRO A 277 -5.54 16.20 15.33
N LYS A 278 -6.87 16.28 15.50
CA LYS A 278 -7.55 17.55 15.76
C LYS A 278 -6.90 18.16 17.00
N ASN A 279 -6.34 19.36 16.87
CA ASN A 279 -6.00 20.19 18.02
C ASN A 279 -7.27 20.33 18.86
N SER A 280 -7.31 19.66 20.00
CA SER A 280 -8.26 19.92 21.07
C SER A 280 -7.92 21.28 21.67
N ALA A 281 -8.39 22.34 21.00
CA ALA A 281 -8.53 23.63 21.63
C ALA A 281 -9.72 23.52 22.57
N SER A 282 -9.40 23.43 23.86
CA SER A 282 -10.31 23.62 24.98
C SER A 282 -11.02 24.96 24.86
N THR A 283 -12.35 24.92 24.68
CA THR A 283 -13.21 26.04 25.07
C THR A 283 -13.91 25.63 26.35
N GLN A 284 -13.36 26.08 27.48
CA GLN A 284 -14.15 26.37 28.67
C GLN A 284 -15.23 27.36 28.25
N GLN A 285 -16.50 27.07 28.56
CA GLN A 285 -17.45 28.13 28.82
C GLN A 285 -18.43 27.69 29.91
N ASP A 286 -18.31 28.41 31.01
CA ASP A 286 -19.21 28.48 32.14
C ASP A 286 -20.66 28.75 31.69
N SER A 287 -21.59 27.98 32.25
CA SER A 287 -22.83 28.44 32.91
C SER A 287 -23.62 27.23 33.42
#